data_AF-A0A2D9T4P1-F1
#
_entry.id   AF-A0A2D9T4P1-F1
#
_cell.length_a   1.000
_cell.length_b   1.000
_cell.length_c   1.000
_cell.angle_alpha   90.00
_cell.angle_beta   90.00
_cell.angle_gamma   90.00
#
_symmetry.space_group_name_H-M   'P 1'
#
loop_
_entity.id
_entity.type
_entity.pdbx_description
1 polymer ?
#
loop_
_entity_poly.entity_id
_entity_poly.type
_entity_poly.pdbx_seq_one_letter_code
_entity_poly.pdbx_strand_id
1 'polypeptide(L)'
;MNRWATTLLAALALGAIGCDVEPFCVSGCDEDAPGADGGLPDADAGDGGGTMGRDAGCLGGEEICNEVDDDCDGEIDEGTDFLSDPDNCGSCGNRCVIPNVDTTCEEGTCVDRGCLEGYADLDDTDEGCEYRCPIFPVQAEGCNGLDDDCDGVVDEDLTPPANFCRNTAGTPCAGAAPICDTRGGVTSWYCSYGADVEFEPGVPNGIVLEEMLCDGLDGDCDGVADDGFAELGNVCDNGMLGACRDAGLVACDPGDPTGTVCDFTLGVDPVPGAPLAETCNRVDDNCDGIVDNPDPTDPDRVLDDMVRVTRGGLDFWIYTYEASRPGATDVDPGVASNRSCSQPGVLPWTTVGFAAAEAACAAAGHRLCTAAEWQAACEGASGTTYPYGTDYEALSCNGADQGPAASRGLMATGALAMCASAGGVQDLSGNAKEWTDDPRDIVGGSQIYVVRGGSYDSPRLGLTCQTDLSRATEDTALPSLGFRCCSDSGP
;
A
#
# COMPACT_ATOMS: atom_id res chain seq x y z
N MET A 1 17.71 -13.43 -21.73
CA MET A 1 18.37 -12.67 -22.82
C MET A 1 18.61 -11.24 -22.34
N ASN A 2 19.85 -10.91 -22.00
CA ASN A 2 20.34 -9.57 -21.67
C ASN A 2 20.06 -8.57 -22.79
N ARG A 3 19.63 -7.36 -22.46
CA ARG A 3 20.07 -6.13 -23.15
C ARG A 3 20.20 -4.94 -22.19
N TRP A 4 21.46 -4.57 -21.99
CA TRP A 4 21.97 -3.34 -21.38
C TRP A 4 21.94 -2.18 -22.38
N ALA A 5 21.72 -0.95 -21.91
CA ALA A 5 22.17 0.32 -22.52
C ALA A 5 21.87 1.50 -21.54
N THR A 6 22.69 1.77 -20.53
CA THR A 6 23.75 2.81 -20.49
C THR A 6 23.92 3.69 -21.73
N THR A 7 23.64 5.01 -21.65
CA THR A 7 24.48 6.07 -22.27
C THR A 7 24.23 7.50 -21.71
N LEU A 8 25.31 8.06 -21.16
CA LEU A 8 25.82 9.44 -21.05
C LEU A 8 25.04 10.62 -20.44
N LEU A 9 25.62 11.09 -19.32
CA LEU A 9 25.73 12.49 -18.89
C LEU A 9 26.32 13.40 -19.99
N ALA A 10 25.77 14.60 -20.11
CA ALA A 10 26.45 15.77 -20.67
C ALA A 10 26.42 16.90 -19.64
N ALA A 11 27.61 17.31 -19.21
CA ALA A 11 27.85 18.45 -18.34
C ALA A 11 27.67 19.77 -19.13
N LEU A 12 26.96 20.74 -18.54
CA LEU A 12 27.08 22.14 -18.90
C LEU A 12 27.17 22.97 -17.62
N ALA A 13 28.37 23.48 -17.37
CA ALA A 13 28.64 24.51 -16.38
C ALA A 13 28.30 25.89 -16.99
N LEU A 14 27.54 26.71 -16.25
CA LEU A 14 27.47 28.15 -16.48
C LEU A 14 27.13 28.89 -15.19
N GLY A 15 28.08 29.72 -14.75
CA GLY A 15 27.84 31.06 -14.23
C GLY A 15 27.21 31.18 -12.85
N ALA A 16 28.06 31.26 -11.83
CA ALA A 16 27.71 31.92 -10.57
C ALA A 16 27.43 33.41 -10.84
N ILE A 17 26.26 33.88 -10.42
CA ILE A 17 26.00 35.28 -10.09
C ILE A 17 25.28 35.24 -8.74
N GLY A 18 26.06 35.45 -7.68
CA GLY A 18 25.54 35.70 -6.35
C GLY A 18 24.83 37.06 -6.36
N CYS A 19 23.61 37.08 -5.84
CA CYS A 19 22.99 38.31 -5.39
C CYS A 19 23.39 38.50 -3.93
N ASP A 20 24.48 39.23 -3.70
CA ASP A 20 24.72 39.87 -2.41
C ASP A 20 23.77 41.05 -2.31
N VAL A 21 22.84 40.98 -1.36
CA VAL A 21 22.02 42.11 -0.93
C VAL A 21 22.76 42.82 0.20
N GLU A 22 23.26 44.01 -0.09
CA GLU A 22 23.89 44.90 0.89
C GLU A 22 22.84 45.43 1.88
N PRO A 23 23.07 45.33 3.20
CA PRO A 23 22.38 46.17 4.17
C PRO A 23 23.29 47.31 4.62
N PHE A 24 22.87 48.54 4.28
CA PHE A 24 23.09 49.80 4.99
C PHE A 24 24.39 49.98 5.81
N CYS A 25 25.34 50.75 5.24
CA CYS A 25 26.28 51.56 6.01
C CYS A 25 25.86 53.03 5.90
N VAL A 26 25.37 53.60 6.99
CA VAL A 26 25.16 55.04 7.13
C VAL A 26 26.30 55.56 8.00
N SER A 27 27.17 56.34 7.35
CA SER A 27 28.27 57.14 7.90
C SER A 27 29.51 56.43 8.49
N GLY A 28 30.66 56.64 7.85
CA GLY A 28 31.95 56.78 8.56
C GLY A 28 32.91 55.59 8.55
N CYS A 29 33.17 54.96 7.39
CA CYS A 29 34.29 54.03 7.24
C CYS A 29 35.38 54.66 6.38
N ASP A 30 36.31 55.41 6.99
CA ASP A 30 37.58 55.80 6.37
C ASP A 30 38.69 55.79 7.44
N GLU A 31 39.45 54.71 7.48
CA GLU A 31 40.76 54.62 8.13
C GLU A 31 41.67 53.84 7.15
N ASP A 32 42.46 54.56 6.34
CA ASP A 32 43.92 54.42 6.31
C ASP A 32 44.55 55.12 5.08
N ALA A 33 45.34 56.15 5.39
CA ALA A 33 46.20 56.91 4.47
C ALA A 33 47.37 56.05 3.91
N PRO A 34 48.12 56.49 2.87
CA PRO A 34 49.14 57.52 3.10
C PRO A 34 49.50 58.44 1.91
N GLY A 35 49.85 59.69 2.26
CA GLY A 35 51.04 60.40 1.76
C GLY A 35 51.00 61.10 0.39
N ALA A 36 51.03 62.44 0.41
CA ALA A 36 52.14 63.26 -0.13
C ALA A 36 51.81 64.78 -0.14
N ASP A 37 52.82 65.58 0.20
CA ASP A 37 53.20 66.92 -0.33
C ASP A 37 52.10 68.00 -0.45
N GLY A 38 52.16 69.18 0.18
CA GLY A 38 53.30 70.05 0.37
C GLY A 38 52.82 71.49 0.54
N GLY A 39 53.34 72.15 1.57
CA GLY A 39 53.60 73.60 1.69
C GLY A 39 52.47 74.60 1.44
N LEU A 40 52.09 75.33 2.49
CA LEU A 40 51.83 76.77 2.38
C LEU A 40 52.44 77.53 3.57
N PRO A 41 52.82 78.81 3.36
CA PRO A 41 53.96 79.42 4.03
C PRO A 41 53.62 80.33 5.21
N ASP A 42 54.66 80.47 6.01
CA ASP A 42 54.94 81.52 7.00
C ASP A 42 54.81 82.94 6.41
N ALA A 43 54.13 83.82 7.14
CA ALA A 43 54.27 85.27 7.05
C ALA A 43 53.82 85.92 8.37
N ASP A 44 54.76 85.92 9.30
CA ASP A 44 55.10 86.99 10.24
C ASP A 44 54.41 88.37 10.13
N ALA A 45 54.15 88.88 11.34
CA ALA A 45 54.42 90.25 11.82
C ALA A 45 53.47 91.41 11.43
N GLY A 46 52.79 91.91 12.48
CA GLY A 46 52.19 93.24 12.56
C GLY A 46 52.19 93.73 14.01
N ASP A 47 53.33 94.28 14.41
CA ASP A 47 53.67 94.92 15.69
C ASP A 47 52.70 96.06 16.09
N GLY A 48 52.50 96.26 17.40
CA GLY A 48 51.68 97.35 17.92
C GLY A 48 51.42 97.30 19.42
N GLY A 49 52.47 97.47 20.23
CA GLY A 49 52.33 97.65 21.69
C GLY A 49 51.45 98.85 22.08
N GLY A 50 50.67 98.69 23.14
CA GLY A 50 49.84 99.76 23.71
C GLY A 50 49.29 99.38 25.08
N THR A 51 49.91 99.93 26.10
CA THR A 51 49.59 99.77 27.52
C THR A 51 48.29 100.47 27.93
N MET A 52 47.63 99.92 28.95
CA MET A 52 46.81 100.60 29.97
C MET A 52 45.43 101.16 29.56
N GLY A 53 44.40 100.54 30.14
CA GLY A 53 43.47 101.28 31.00
C GLY A 53 42.07 101.56 30.46
N ARG A 54 41.10 100.98 31.19
CA ARG A 54 39.74 101.48 31.48
C ARG A 54 38.71 101.47 30.34
N ASP A 55 37.60 100.79 30.64
CA ASP A 55 36.22 101.07 30.24
C ASP A 55 35.96 101.58 28.82
N ALA A 56 35.54 100.66 27.95
CA ALA A 56 34.42 100.86 27.01
C ALA A 56 34.33 99.64 26.09
N GLY A 57 33.25 98.86 26.19
CA GLY A 57 32.99 97.82 25.20
C GLY A 57 31.80 96.91 25.44
N CYS A 58 31.03 97.09 26.51
CA CYS A 58 29.80 96.33 26.70
C CYS A 58 28.64 97.05 26.02
N LEU A 59 28.24 96.54 24.87
CA LEU A 59 27.13 97.06 24.09
C LEU A 59 25.89 96.29 24.53
N GLY A 60 25.32 96.67 25.67
CA GLY A 60 24.28 95.92 26.39
C GLY A 60 23.36 95.10 25.49
N GLY A 61 23.49 93.78 25.59
CA GLY A 61 22.71 92.76 24.90
C GLY A 61 21.69 92.09 25.83
N GLU A 62 21.04 91.04 25.33
CA GLU A 62 20.35 90.06 26.19
C GLU A 62 21.40 89.03 26.62
N GLU A 63 21.49 88.75 27.92
CA GLU A 63 22.42 87.78 28.51
C GLU A 63 22.33 86.42 27.82
N ILE A 64 23.47 85.86 27.41
CA ILE A 64 23.57 84.52 26.83
C ILE A 64 24.63 83.73 27.57
N CYS A 65 24.35 82.46 27.88
CA CYS A 65 25.26 81.59 28.63
C CYS A 65 26.62 81.39 27.93
N ASN A 66 27.58 82.26 28.20
CA ASN A 66 28.90 82.27 27.57
C ASN A 66 30.04 82.66 28.54
N GLU A 67 29.75 82.78 29.84
CA GLU A 67 30.67 83.16 30.91
C GLU A 67 31.20 84.62 30.79
N VAL A 68 30.47 85.48 30.08
CA VAL A 68 30.76 86.91 29.92
C VAL A 68 29.55 87.72 30.39
N ASP A 69 29.82 88.80 31.12
CA ASP A 69 28.83 89.83 31.47
C ASP A 69 28.46 90.62 30.20
N ASP A 70 27.39 90.22 29.53
CA ASP A 70 26.98 90.71 28.20
C ASP A 70 26.14 92.00 28.27
N ASP A 71 25.55 92.29 29.42
CA ASP A 71 24.74 93.47 29.73
C ASP A 71 25.43 94.50 30.65
N CYS A 72 26.54 94.08 31.27
CA CYS A 72 27.45 94.88 32.09
C CYS A 72 26.88 95.46 33.36
N ASP A 73 26.04 94.69 34.03
CA ASP A 73 25.54 95.00 35.35
C ASP A 73 26.49 94.54 36.50
N GLY A 74 27.51 93.76 36.17
CA GLY A 74 28.57 93.31 37.09
C GLY A 74 28.36 91.94 37.70
N GLU A 75 27.27 91.25 37.37
CA GLU A 75 27.10 89.81 37.53
C GLU A 75 27.45 89.11 36.20
N ILE A 76 27.50 87.77 36.16
CA ILE A 76 27.81 87.02 34.93
C ILE A 76 26.67 86.01 34.70
N ASP A 77 26.08 86.03 33.50
CA ASP A 77 25.03 85.13 33.00
C ASP A 77 23.71 85.13 33.83
N GLU A 78 23.42 86.15 34.63
CA GLU A 78 22.27 86.26 35.55
C GLU A 78 20.89 86.35 34.87
N GLY A 79 20.87 86.55 33.54
CA GLY A 79 19.67 86.47 32.71
C GLY A 79 19.36 85.09 32.11
N THR A 80 20.24 84.10 32.28
CA THR A 80 20.00 82.73 31.78
C THR A 80 19.12 81.91 32.73
N ASP A 81 18.15 81.16 32.19
CA ASP A 81 17.30 80.29 32.99
C ASP A 81 18.01 79.00 33.41
N PHE A 82 18.81 79.09 34.45
CA PHE A 82 19.46 77.92 35.05
C PHE A 82 18.50 76.95 35.73
N LEU A 83 17.22 77.31 35.90
CA LEU A 83 16.27 76.53 36.70
C LEU A 83 15.41 75.59 35.85
N SER A 84 15.15 75.93 34.59
CA SER A 84 14.31 75.11 33.71
C SER A 84 14.83 74.91 32.28
N ASP A 85 15.94 75.56 31.88
CA ASP A 85 16.57 75.32 30.58
C ASP A 85 17.36 73.98 30.57
N PRO A 86 16.95 72.99 29.76
CA PRO A 86 17.66 71.71 29.65
C PRO A 86 19.06 71.83 29.03
N ASP A 87 19.37 72.90 28.31
CA ASP A 87 20.69 73.12 27.69
C ASP A 87 21.68 73.86 28.62
N ASN A 88 21.19 74.49 29.69
CA ASN A 88 21.98 75.28 30.65
C ASN A 88 21.62 74.98 32.12
N CYS A 89 21.30 73.73 32.44
CA CYS A 89 20.70 73.38 33.73
C CYS A 89 21.69 73.52 34.90
N GLY A 90 21.43 74.42 35.84
CA GLY A 90 22.29 74.67 37.02
C GLY A 90 23.62 75.38 36.74
N SER A 91 24.14 75.33 35.51
CA SER A 91 25.32 76.06 35.03
C SER A 91 25.34 76.10 33.50
N CYS A 92 26.06 77.07 32.91
CA CYS A 92 26.18 77.20 31.46
C CYS A 92 26.71 75.92 30.79
N GLY A 93 26.06 75.53 29.69
CA GLY A 93 26.45 74.37 28.88
C GLY A 93 26.24 73.00 29.55
N ASN A 94 25.65 72.95 30.75
CA ASN A 94 25.29 71.69 31.40
C ASN A 94 23.99 71.16 30.80
N ARG A 95 24.13 70.46 29.67
CA ARG A 95 23.01 69.89 28.94
C ARG A 95 22.54 68.60 29.60
N CYS A 96 21.27 68.54 29.96
CA CYS A 96 20.64 67.32 30.47
C CYS A 96 20.39 66.35 29.32
N VAL A 97 21.42 65.62 28.90
CA VAL A 97 21.35 64.63 27.83
C VAL A 97 21.89 63.31 28.34
N ILE A 98 21.00 62.33 28.47
CA ILE A 98 21.34 60.93 28.76
C ILE A 98 20.84 60.12 27.56
N PRO A 99 21.62 59.14 27.02
CA PRO A 99 21.20 58.34 25.87
C PRO A 99 19.85 57.66 26.09
N ASN A 100 18.89 57.94 25.19
CA ASN A 100 17.55 57.34 25.16
C ASN A 100 16.68 57.51 26.41
N VAL A 101 16.95 58.53 27.23
CA VAL A 101 16.15 58.90 28.41
C VAL A 101 15.41 60.21 28.17
N ASP A 102 14.18 60.36 28.68
CA ASP A 102 13.49 61.65 28.75
C ASP A 102 14.07 62.48 29.90
N THR A 103 14.93 63.44 29.57
CA THR A 103 15.62 64.28 30.54
C THR A 103 15.06 65.70 30.56
N THR A 104 15.01 66.32 31.73
CA THR A 104 14.56 67.71 31.90
C THR A 104 15.42 68.47 32.92
N CYS A 105 15.32 69.79 32.93
CA CYS A 105 15.89 70.61 34.00
C CYS A 105 14.78 71.00 35.00
N GLU A 106 14.91 70.57 36.26
CA GLU A 106 14.02 70.98 37.35
C GLU A 106 14.83 71.55 38.51
N GLU A 107 14.54 72.80 38.88
CA GLU A 107 15.23 73.52 39.97
C GLU A 107 16.75 73.56 39.82
N GLY A 108 17.25 73.59 38.58
CA GLY A 108 18.68 73.63 38.25
C GLY A 108 19.43 72.31 38.44
N THR A 109 18.72 71.19 38.48
CA THR A 109 19.30 69.84 38.42
C THR A 109 18.71 69.06 37.25
N CYS A 110 19.56 68.31 36.54
CA CYS A 110 19.08 67.39 35.52
C CYS A 110 18.31 66.25 36.16
N VAL A 111 17.04 66.12 35.80
CA VAL A 111 16.14 65.07 36.28
C VAL A 111 15.87 64.10 35.14
N ASP A 112 16.05 62.82 35.45
CA ASP A 112 15.63 61.68 34.64
C ASP A 112 14.12 61.43 34.86
N ARG A 113 13.33 61.46 33.78
CA ARG A 113 11.89 61.16 33.79
C ARG A 113 11.54 59.75 33.29
N GLY A 114 12.55 58.91 33.05
CA GLY A 114 12.45 57.55 32.54
C GLY A 114 12.83 57.43 31.06
N CYS A 115 12.87 56.20 30.57
CA CYS A 115 13.22 55.90 29.18
C CYS A 115 12.31 56.57 28.14
N LEU A 116 12.89 56.93 27.00
CA LEU A 116 12.13 57.30 25.81
C LEU A 116 11.28 56.12 25.33
N GLU A 117 10.17 56.43 24.64
CA GLU A 117 9.28 55.41 24.07
C GLU A 117 10.05 54.41 23.19
N GLY A 118 9.89 53.11 23.49
CA GLY A 118 10.58 52.03 22.79
C GLY A 118 12.00 51.73 23.28
N TYR A 119 12.42 52.31 24.42
CA TYR A 119 13.67 51.96 25.09
C TYR A 119 13.42 51.47 26.51
N ALA A 120 14.26 50.56 26.97
CA ALA A 120 14.31 50.05 28.33
C ALA A 120 15.74 50.15 28.88
N ASP A 121 15.82 50.25 30.20
CA ASP A 121 17.04 50.19 30.99
C ASP A 121 17.08 48.79 31.62
N LEU A 122 18.07 47.97 31.23
CA LEU A 122 18.20 46.58 31.65
C LEU A 122 19.26 46.41 32.74
N ASP A 123 20.14 47.38 32.95
CA ASP A 123 21.16 47.31 33.98
C ASP A 123 21.47 48.66 34.65
N ASP A 124 21.69 48.61 35.97
CA ASP A 124 22.03 49.80 36.75
C ASP A 124 23.49 50.29 36.54
N THR A 125 24.23 49.75 35.55
CA THR A 125 25.67 49.99 35.40
C THR A 125 26.04 50.94 34.28
N ASP A 126 25.23 51.04 33.23
CA ASP A 126 25.37 52.03 32.17
C ASP A 126 24.38 53.18 32.36
N GLU A 127 24.83 54.43 32.14
CA GLU A 127 23.92 55.57 32.26
C GLU A 127 23.02 55.70 31.02
N GLY A 128 21.75 55.30 31.11
CA GLY A 128 20.72 55.56 30.09
C GLY A 128 19.74 54.42 29.89
N CYS A 129 19.03 54.41 28.76
CA CYS A 129 18.18 53.29 28.35
C CYS A 129 18.75 52.66 27.08
N GLU A 130 19.66 51.72 27.28
CA GLU A 130 20.49 51.08 26.27
C GLU A 130 19.73 50.08 25.40
N TYR A 131 18.65 49.49 25.90
CA TYR A 131 17.93 48.45 25.21
C TYR A 131 16.81 48.99 24.34
N ARG A 132 16.88 48.70 23.04
CA ARG A 132 15.83 49.08 22.08
C ARG A 132 14.81 47.95 21.97
N CYS A 133 13.63 48.18 22.53
CA CYS A 133 12.50 47.25 22.47
C CYS A 133 12.21 46.76 21.04
N PRO A 134 12.21 45.44 20.80
CA PRO A 134 11.74 44.85 19.56
C PRO A 134 10.25 45.14 19.30
N ILE A 135 9.43 45.17 20.36
CA ILE A 135 7.99 45.46 20.30
C ILE A 135 7.64 46.64 21.22
N PHE A 136 6.85 47.61 20.73
CA PHE A 136 6.32 48.72 21.53
C PHE A 136 4.89 49.10 21.10
N PRO A 137 3.95 49.35 22.04
CA PRO A 137 4.08 49.22 23.49
C PRO A 137 4.34 47.76 23.92
N VAL A 138 5.03 47.59 25.05
CA VAL A 138 5.38 46.26 25.60
C VAL A 138 4.13 45.40 25.77
N GLN A 139 4.26 44.12 25.46
CA GLN A 139 3.22 43.10 25.56
C GLN A 139 3.71 41.97 26.47
N ALA A 140 2.84 41.01 26.78
CA ALA A 140 3.30 39.80 27.44
C ALA A 140 4.04 38.91 26.45
N GLU A 141 5.09 38.25 26.92
CA GLU A 141 5.90 37.33 26.13
C GLU A 141 5.08 36.32 25.33
N GLY A 142 5.35 36.30 24.03
CA GLY A 142 4.85 35.31 23.10
C GLY A 142 6.01 34.62 22.42
N CYS A 143 5.89 33.30 22.22
CA CYS A 143 6.88 32.52 21.46
C CYS A 143 6.96 32.99 19.99
N ASN A 144 7.77 34.00 19.72
CA ASN A 144 7.86 34.69 18.44
C ASN A 144 9.32 35.05 18.08
N GLY A 145 10.28 34.80 18.98
CA GLY A 145 11.70 35.10 18.78
C GLY A 145 12.08 36.55 19.02
N LEU A 146 11.19 37.31 19.66
CA LEU A 146 11.36 38.70 20.05
C LEU A 146 11.14 38.81 21.55
N ASP A 147 11.77 39.80 22.15
CA ASP A 147 11.50 40.23 23.51
C ASP A 147 10.33 41.23 23.46
N ASP A 148 9.16 40.77 23.89
CA ASP A 148 7.89 41.48 23.81
C ASP A 148 7.68 42.40 25.02
N ASP A 149 8.27 42.07 26.17
CA ASP A 149 8.12 42.80 27.43
C ASP A 149 9.32 43.71 27.79
N CYS A 150 10.40 43.60 27.01
CA CYS A 150 11.64 44.34 27.07
C CYS A 150 12.46 44.14 28.35
N ASP A 151 12.50 42.92 28.88
CA ASP A 151 13.34 42.57 30.03
C ASP A 151 14.75 42.08 29.66
N GLY A 152 15.05 41.97 28.35
CA GLY A 152 16.35 41.57 27.83
C GLY A 152 16.54 40.05 27.67
N VAL A 153 15.54 39.27 28.06
CA VAL A 153 15.44 37.84 27.73
C VAL A 153 14.44 37.71 26.57
N VAL A 154 14.55 36.64 25.79
CA VAL A 154 13.66 36.40 24.65
C VAL A 154 12.87 35.14 24.94
N ASP A 155 11.56 35.21 24.77
CA ASP A 155 10.62 34.10 24.86
C ASP A 155 10.64 33.40 26.25
N GLU A 156 10.68 34.16 27.34
CA GLU A 156 10.58 33.69 28.74
C GLU A 156 9.16 33.72 29.31
N ASP A 157 8.97 33.12 30.49
CA ASP A 157 7.69 33.06 31.22
C ASP A 157 6.45 32.69 30.38
N LEU A 158 6.68 31.92 29.32
CA LEU A 158 5.70 31.60 28.30
C LEU A 158 4.55 30.75 28.83
N THR A 159 3.33 31.07 28.37
CA THR A 159 2.15 30.23 28.59
C THR A 159 1.87 29.36 27.35
N PRO A 160 2.07 28.03 27.40
CA PRO A 160 1.86 27.16 26.25
C PRO A 160 0.38 27.10 25.85
N PRO A 161 0.07 27.03 24.53
CA PRO A 161 -1.30 26.93 24.07
C PRO A 161 -1.92 25.59 24.48
N ALA A 162 -3.15 25.63 24.98
CA ALA A 162 -3.88 24.42 25.37
C ALA A 162 -4.34 23.60 24.15
N ASN A 163 -4.28 22.27 24.25
CA ASN A 163 -4.69 21.32 23.20
C ASN A 163 -4.00 21.56 21.84
N PHE A 164 -2.77 22.05 21.87
CA PHE A 164 -2.01 22.36 20.66
C PHE A 164 -1.44 21.10 20.00
N CYS A 165 -0.78 20.24 20.78
CA CYS A 165 -0.21 18.98 20.31
C CYS A 165 -1.20 17.83 20.48
N ARG A 166 -1.25 16.95 19.49
CA ARG A 166 -1.94 15.65 19.62
C ARG A 166 -1.12 14.78 20.56
N ASN A 167 -1.75 14.16 21.56
CA ASN A 167 -1.06 13.38 22.58
C ASN A 167 -1.75 12.05 22.89
N THR A 168 -2.31 11.42 21.85
CA THR A 168 -3.08 10.19 21.93
C THR A 168 -2.33 9.12 22.72
N ALA A 169 -2.97 8.59 23.76
CA ALA A 169 -2.33 7.60 24.63
C ALA A 169 -2.24 6.25 23.91
N GLY A 170 -1.07 5.61 23.99
CA GLY A 170 -0.81 4.32 23.31
C GLY A 170 -0.21 4.47 21.91
N THR A 171 -0.06 5.71 21.41
CA THR A 171 0.59 6.03 20.14
C THR A 171 1.96 6.67 20.40
N PRO A 172 2.85 6.75 19.39
CA PRO A 172 4.11 7.52 19.45
C PRO A 172 3.97 8.98 19.91
N CYS A 173 2.79 9.59 19.77
CA CYS A 173 2.54 10.96 20.24
C CYS A 173 2.30 11.08 21.74
N ALA A 174 2.23 9.98 22.48
CA ALA A 174 1.93 10.01 23.91
C ALA A 174 2.97 10.88 24.67
N GLY A 175 2.47 11.93 25.32
CA GLY A 175 3.32 12.86 26.08
C GLY A 175 3.91 14.02 25.28
N ALA A 176 3.56 14.17 24.00
CA ALA A 176 3.94 15.36 23.22
C ALA A 176 3.39 16.65 23.88
N ALA A 177 4.25 17.66 23.96
CA ALA A 177 3.94 18.95 24.57
C ALA A 177 4.38 20.12 23.67
N PRO A 178 3.74 21.30 23.79
CA PRO A 178 4.20 22.50 23.11
C PRO A 178 5.56 22.94 23.63
N ILE A 179 6.48 23.23 22.72
CA ILE A 179 7.79 23.80 22.98
C ILE A 179 7.95 25.07 22.15
N CYS A 180 8.53 26.10 22.73
CA CYS A 180 8.96 27.27 21.97
C CYS A 180 10.33 26.94 21.35
N ASP A 181 10.40 26.98 20.02
CA ASP A 181 11.60 26.59 19.27
C ASP A 181 11.65 27.33 17.93
N THR A 182 12.82 27.36 17.30
CA THR A 182 13.02 27.99 15.99
C THR A 182 13.29 26.92 14.93
N ARG A 183 12.33 26.71 14.01
CA ARG A 183 12.49 25.74 12.91
C ARG A 183 12.33 26.43 11.57
N GLY A 184 13.26 26.19 10.65
CA GLY A 184 13.22 26.83 9.32
C GLY A 184 13.30 28.35 9.34
N GLY A 185 13.86 28.94 10.41
CA GLY A 185 13.95 30.40 10.59
C GLY A 185 12.69 31.06 11.14
N VAL A 186 11.71 30.29 11.60
CA VAL A 186 10.51 30.79 12.26
C VAL A 186 10.52 30.32 13.71
N THR A 187 10.45 31.26 14.66
CA THR A 187 10.23 30.95 16.07
C THR A 187 8.74 30.89 16.34
N SER A 188 8.27 29.76 16.86
CA SER A 188 6.86 29.56 17.19
C SER A 188 6.69 28.37 18.13
N TRP A 189 5.44 28.12 18.52
CA TRP A 189 5.07 26.90 19.22
C TRP A 189 5.16 25.71 18.29
N TYR A 190 6.02 24.76 18.61
CA TYR A 190 6.13 23.46 17.95
C TYR A 190 5.76 22.34 18.92
N CYS A 191 5.50 21.15 18.39
CA CYS A 191 5.30 19.96 19.22
C CYS A 191 6.58 19.12 19.35
N SER A 192 6.78 18.56 20.54
CA SER A 192 7.90 17.68 20.88
C SER A 192 7.65 16.22 20.45
N TYR A 193 7.29 16.00 19.18
CA TYR A 193 7.06 14.66 18.64
C TYR A 193 8.36 13.85 18.58
N GLY A 194 8.26 12.54 18.82
CA GLY A 194 9.37 11.60 18.73
C GLY A 194 9.73 11.24 17.30
N ALA A 195 10.79 10.44 17.12
CA ALA A 195 11.23 9.98 15.79
C ALA A 195 10.24 9.02 15.11
N ASP A 196 9.38 8.38 15.90
CA ASP A 196 8.38 7.40 15.47
C ASP A 196 7.03 8.06 15.08
N VAL A 197 6.92 9.39 15.20
CA VAL A 197 5.78 10.14 14.68
C VAL A 197 6.09 10.55 13.26
N GLU A 198 5.16 10.32 12.33
CA GLU A 198 5.28 10.83 10.98
C GLU A 198 4.93 12.32 10.98
N PHE A 199 5.96 13.17 11.05
CA PHE A 199 5.78 14.61 11.15
C PHE A 199 6.56 15.39 10.07
N GLU A 200 5.98 16.51 9.66
CA GLU A 200 6.56 17.56 8.83
C GLU A 200 7.23 18.62 9.71
N PRO A 201 8.57 18.70 9.78
CA PRO A 201 9.29 19.52 10.77
C PRO A 201 9.04 21.01 10.68
N GLY A 202 8.59 21.52 9.52
CA GLY A 202 8.29 22.91 9.28
C GLY A 202 6.87 23.33 9.68
N VAL A 203 6.00 22.40 10.07
CA VAL A 203 4.61 22.67 10.42
C VAL A 203 4.45 22.67 11.95
N PRO A 204 3.93 23.75 12.58
CA PRO A 204 3.82 23.88 14.04
C PRO A 204 3.16 22.70 14.76
N ASN A 205 2.08 22.15 14.20
CA ASN A 205 1.43 20.91 14.65
C ASN A 205 1.52 19.82 13.57
N GLY A 206 2.70 19.68 12.97
CA GLY A 206 2.92 19.01 11.70
C GLY A 206 2.81 17.50 11.66
N ILE A 207 1.87 16.86 12.36
CA ILE A 207 1.61 15.44 12.10
C ILE A 207 1.00 15.31 10.69
N VAL A 208 1.46 14.32 9.92
CA VAL A 208 0.76 13.93 8.70
C VAL A 208 -0.66 13.47 9.04
N LEU A 209 -1.58 13.56 8.07
CA LEU A 209 -2.99 13.18 8.25
C LEU A 209 -3.30 11.76 7.78
N GLU A 210 -2.34 11.15 7.11
CA GLU A 210 -2.43 9.80 6.55
C GLU A 210 -1.06 9.17 6.81
N GLU A 211 -1.07 8.01 7.45
CA GLU A 211 0.13 7.25 7.75
C GLU A 211 0.78 6.74 6.47
N MET A 212 2.08 6.96 6.30
CA MET A 212 2.82 6.57 5.10
C MET A 212 3.70 5.35 5.32
N LEU A 213 3.86 4.89 6.57
CA LEU A 213 4.64 3.73 6.95
C LEU A 213 3.76 2.62 7.52
N CYS A 214 3.97 1.40 7.03
CA CYS A 214 3.43 0.16 7.57
C CYS A 214 4.50 -0.43 8.48
N ASP A 215 4.62 0.06 9.71
CA ASP A 215 5.63 -0.38 10.68
C ASP A 215 5.04 -0.88 12.01
N GLY A 216 3.70 -0.93 12.10
CA GLY A 216 2.98 -1.34 13.30
C GLY A 216 2.86 -0.24 14.36
N LEU A 217 3.32 0.97 14.06
CA LEU A 217 3.13 2.15 14.89
C LEU A 217 1.92 2.94 14.37
N ASP A 218 1.61 4.01 15.08
CA ASP A 218 0.50 4.92 14.73
C ASP A 218 1.14 6.30 14.55
N GLY A 219 1.82 6.46 13.42
CA GLY A 219 2.67 7.59 13.08
C GLY A 219 1.88 8.89 12.91
N ASP A 220 0.60 8.80 12.55
CA ASP A 220 -0.33 9.93 12.43
C ASP A 220 -1.11 10.20 13.75
N CYS A 221 -1.00 9.26 14.70
CA CYS A 221 -1.54 9.30 16.05
C CYS A 221 -3.08 9.38 16.16
N ASP A 222 -3.82 8.92 15.16
CA ASP A 222 -5.28 8.93 15.15
C ASP A 222 -5.93 7.84 16.04
N GLY A 223 -5.12 6.90 16.51
CA GLY A 223 -5.50 5.77 17.35
C GLY A 223 -5.55 4.42 16.62
N VAL A 224 -5.23 4.37 15.33
CA VAL A 224 -5.21 3.17 14.49
C VAL A 224 -3.85 3.07 13.81
N ALA A 225 -3.13 1.97 14.06
CA ALA A 225 -1.85 1.70 13.41
C ALA A 225 -2.03 1.22 11.96
N ASP A 226 -1.14 1.67 11.10
CA ASP A 226 -1.00 1.37 9.66
C ASP A 226 -2.29 1.61 8.84
N ASP A 227 -3.09 2.61 9.21
CA ASP A 227 -4.45 2.79 8.67
C ASP A 227 -4.48 3.36 7.23
N GLY A 228 -3.36 3.93 6.78
CA GLY A 228 -3.10 4.30 5.38
C GLY A 228 -3.03 3.10 4.41
N PHE A 229 -2.93 1.87 4.92
CA PHE A 229 -2.80 0.64 4.13
C PHE A 229 -4.11 -0.14 4.08
N ALA A 230 -5.04 0.32 3.23
CA ALA A 230 -6.41 -0.21 3.13
C ALA A 230 -6.56 -1.73 2.92
N GLU A 231 -5.51 -2.39 2.39
CA GLU A 231 -5.52 -3.84 2.14
C GLU A 231 -4.97 -4.67 3.31
N LEU A 232 -4.46 -4.04 4.37
CA LEU A 232 -3.86 -4.74 5.50
C LEU A 232 -4.87 -5.71 6.15
N GLY A 233 -4.45 -6.96 6.34
CA GLY A 233 -5.30 -8.04 6.85
C GLY A 233 -6.25 -8.67 5.82
N ASN A 234 -6.31 -8.19 4.57
CA ASN A 234 -7.06 -8.86 3.51
C ASN A 234 -6.40 -10.21 3.15
N VAL A 235 -7.22 -11.15 2.66
CA VAL A 235 -6.73 -12.43 2.14
C VAL A 235 -6.01 -12.19 0.82
N CYS A 236 -4.83 -12.78 0.69
CA CYS A 236 -4.03 -12.77 -0.52
C CYS A 236 -3.56 -14.20 -0.86
N ASP A 237 -3.07 -14.43 -2.07
CA ASP A 237 -2.53 -15.73 -2.48
C ASP A 237 -1.26 -15.59 -3.35
N ASN A 238 -0.56 -16.71 -3.55
CA ASN A 238 0.66 -16.79 -4.35
C ASN A 238 0.37 -16.83 -5.88
N GLY A 239 -0.88 -16.66 -6.29
CA GLY A 239 -1.32 -16.73 -7.69
C GLY A 239 -1.25 -18.13 -8.33
N MET A 240 -0.88 -19.17 -7.58
CA MET A 240 -0.88 -20.55 -8.08
C MET A 240 -2.31 -21.12 -8.18
N LEU A 241 -2.44 -22.26 -8.85
CA LEU A 241 -3.71 -22.95 -9.03
C LEU A 241 -3.81 -24.14 -8.09
N GLY A 242 -5.04 -24.59 -7.85
CA GLY A 242 -5.30 -25.87 -7.19
C GLY A 242 -4.72 -26.01 -5.78
N ALA A 243 -4.10 -27.17 -5.53
CA ALA A 243 -3.56 -27.58 -4.24
C ALA A 243 -2.35 -26.74 -3.82
N CYS A 244 -1.75 -26.04 -4.79
CA CYS A 244 -0.49 -25.29 -4.65
C CYS A 244 -0.72 -23.81 -4.38
N ARG A 245 -1.98 -23.38 -4.39
CA ARG A 245 -2.37 -22.01 -4.08
C ARG A 245 -2.28 -21.77 -2.59
N ASP A 246 -1.17 -21.24 -2.12
CA ASP A 246 -1.04 -20.79 -0.74
C ASP A 246 -1.85 -19.52 -0.53
N ALA A 247 -2.70 -19.51 0.50
CA ALA A 247 -3.37 -18.31 0.97
C ALA A 247 -2.57 -17.72 2.14
N GLY A 248 -2.51 -16.40 2.21
CA GLY A 248 -1.90 -15.62 3.28
C GLY A 248 -2.78 -14.44 3.66
N LEU A 249 -2.25 -13.58 4.53
CA LEU A 249 -2.83 -12.27 4.81
C LEU A 249 -1.86 -11.19 4.38
N VAL A 250 -2.39 -10.08 3.86
CA VAL A 250 -1.59 -8.89 3.60
C VAL A 250 -1.07 -8.36 4.94
N ALA A 251 0.24 -8.22 5.05
CA ALA A 251 0.95 -7.73 6.24
C ALA A 251 1.98 -6.68 5.80
N CYS A 252 2.45 -5.86 6.75
CA CYS A 252 3.53 -4.91 6.48
C CYS A 252 4.80 -5.62 5.99
N ASP A 253 5.49 -5.04 5.01
CA ASP A 253 6.74 -5.59 4.50
C ASP A 253 7.87 -5.39 5.53
N PRO A 254 8.46 -6.46 6.09
CA PRO A 254 9.55 -6.34 7.05
C PRO A 254 10.84 -5.75 6.45
N GLY A 255 10.95 -5.68 5.12
CA GLY A 255 12.07 -5.11 4.39
C GLY A 255 11.84 -3.71 3.82
N ASP A 256 10.58 -3.25 3.76
CA ASP A 256 10.20 -1.96 3.20
C ASP A 256 8.95 -1.39 3.92
N PRO A 257 9.12 -0.49 4.90
CA PRO A 257 7.99 0.06 5.65
C PRO A 257 7.05 0.90 4.77
N THR A 258 7.36 1.17 3.50
CA THR A 258 6.43 1.88 2.61
C THR A 258 5.45 0.96 1.87
N GLY A 259 5.50 -0.35 2.15
CA GLY A 259 4.74 -1.36 1.41
C GLY A 259 4.20 -2.49 2.27
N THR A 260 3.37 -3.31 1.63
CA THR A 260 2.81 -4.54 2.20
C THR A 260 3.20 -5.76 1.36
N VAL A 261 3.25 -6.93 2.00
CA VAL A 261 3.48 -8.23 1.36
C VAL A 261 2.35 -9.18 1.70
N CYS A 262 2.20 -10.23 0.88
CA CYS A 262 1.38 -11.36 1.28
C CYS A 262 2.18 -12.29 2.21
N ASP A 263 1.81 -12.34 3.49
CA ASP A 263 2.41 -13.26 4.46
C ASP A 263 1.65 -14.59 4.49
N PHE A 264 2.23 -15.60 3.85
CA PHE A 264 1.69 -16.95 3.78
C PHE A 264 1.78 -17.72 5.11
N THR A 265 2.56 -17.25 6.09
CA THR A 265 2.63 -17.89 7.41
C THR A 265 1.40 -17.63 8.27
N LEU A 266 0.64 -16.58 7.93
CA LEU A 266 -0.59 -16.19 8.61
C LEU A 266 -1.84 -16.84 8.01
N GLY A 267 -1.70 -17.57 6.91
CA GLY A 267 -2.80 -18.26 6.23
C GLY A 267 -2.86 -19.77 6.52
N VAL A 268 -3.84 -20.41 5.91
CA VAL A 268 -4.00 -21.87 5.97
C VAL A 268 -3.46 -22.44 4.67
N ASP A 269 -2.41 -23.25 4.75
CA ASP A 269 -1.95 -24.09 3.63
C ASP A 269 -3.11 -25.03 3.23
N PRO A 270 -3.64 -24.93 2.00
CA PRO A 270 -4.80 -25.70 1.59
C PRO A 270 -4.51 -27.19 1.43
N VAL A 271 -3.26 -27.62 1.17
CA VAL A 271 -2.91 -29.04 1.06
C VAL A 271 -1.49 -29.32 1.60
N PRO A 272 -1.37 -29.65 2.90
CA PRO A 272 -0.10 -30.04 3.49
C PRO A 272 0.53 -31.23 2.76
N GLY A 273 1.70 -31.02 2.13
CA GLY A 273 2.48 -32.09 1.48
C GLY A 273 2.39 -32.18 -0.04
N ALA A 274 1.88 -31.14 -0.72
CA ALA A 274 2.04 -30.96 -2.17
C ALA A 274 3.53 -30.80 -2.58
N PRO A 275 3.93 -31.14 -3.83
CA PRO A 275 3.09 -31.63 -4.93
C PRO A 275 2.71 -33.11 -4.82
N LEU A 276 1.49 -33.45 -5.24
CA LEU A 276 0.92 -34.79 -5.32
C LEU A 276 0.74 -35.23 -6.79
N ALA A 277 0.43 -36.50 -7.02
CA ALA A 277 0.12 -36.98 -8.37
C ALA A 277 -1.25 -36.45 -8.84
N GLU A 278 -1.33 -36.04 -10.10
CA GLU A 278 -2.55 -35.51 -10.71
C GLU A 278 -3.73 -36.48 -10.62
N THR A 279 -4.82 -35.99 -10.06
CA THR A 279 -6.11 -36.67 -10.02
C THR A 279 -7.11 -35.87 -10.84
N CYS A 280 -8.08 -36.53 -11.48
CA CYS A 280 -9.14 -35.81 -12.18
C CYS A 280 -10.16 -35.14 -11.22
N ASN A 281 -9.78 -34.08 -10.54
CA ASN A 281 -10.54 -33.43 -9.47
C ASN A 281 -10.73 -31.91 -9.68
N ARG A 282 -10.25 -31.34 -10.80
CA ARG A 282 -10.23 -29.90 -11.12
C ARG A 282 -9.27 -29.09 -10.25
N VAL A 283 -8.30 -29.76 -9.67
CA VAL A 283 -7.23 -29.19 -8.87
C VAL A 283 -5.93 -29.47 -9.61
N ASP A 284 -5.05 -28.48 -9.63
CA ASP A 284 -3.64 -28.69 -9.94
C ASP A 284 -3.00 -29.28 -8.67
N ASP A 285 -2.85 -30.60 -8.65
CA ASP A 285 -2.34 -31.38 -7.51
C ASP A 285 -0.81 -31.41 -7.51
N ASN A 286 -0.17 -31.32 -8.69
CA ASN A 286 1.27 -31.47 -8.88
C ASN A 286 2.06 -30.13 -9.00
N CYS A 287 1.36 -29.00 -8.99
CA CYS A 287 1.90 -27.64 -9.08
C CYS A 287 2.59 -27.31 -10.41
N ASP A 288 2.23 -27.96 -11.50
CA ASP A 288 2.81 -27.69 -12.83
C ASP A 288 2.09 -26.56 -13.60
N GLY A 289 0.99 -26.05 -13.05
CA GLY A 289 0.15 -25.00 -13.63
C GLY A 289 -0.93 -25.51 -14.59
N ILE A 290 -1.10 -26.83 -14.73
CA ILE A 290 -2.04 -27.49 -15.63
C ILE A 290 -3.02 -28.34 -14.81
N VAL A 291 -4.22 -27.80 -14.61
CA VAL A 291 -5.31 -28.54 -13.94
C VAL A 291 -5.73 -29.78 -14.74
N ASP A 292 -5.76 -30.94 -14.08
CA ASP A 292 -6.16 -32.25 -14.61
C ASP A 292 -5.41 -32.63 -15.90
N ASN A 293 -4.07 -32.56 -15.89
CA ASN A 293 -3.24 -32.62 -17.10
C ASN A 293 -3.67 -33.76 -18.07
N PRO A 294 -4.15 -33.41 -19.29
CA PRO A 294 -4.66 -34.37 -20.26
C PRO A 294 -3.61 -34.95 -21.21
N ASP A 295 -2.38 -34.43 -21.22
CA ASP A 295 -1.39 -34.80 -22.24
C ASP A 295 -0.90 -36.24 -22.02
N PRO A 296 -1.20 -37.19 -22.93
CA PRO A 296 -0.79 -38.58 -22.78
C PRO A 296 0.73 -38.78 -22.83
N THR A 297 1.49 -37.77 -23.29
CA THR A 297 2.96 -37.79 -23.32
C THR A 297 3.59 -37.27 -22.03
N ASP A 298 2.79 -36.62 -21.19
CA ASP A 298 3.26 -36.09 -19.91
C ASP A 298 3.30 -37.23 -18.86
N PRO A 299 4.46 -37.46 -18.21
CA PRO A 299 4.55 -38.42 -17.12
C PRO A 299 3.70 -38.04 -15.90
N ASP A 300 3.38 -36.76 -15.73
CA ASP A 300 2.65 -36.22 -14.59
C ASP A 300 1.15 -36.01 -14.89
N ARG A 301 0.65 -36.55 -16.01
CA ARG A 301 -0.77 -36.55 -16.38
C ARG A 301 -1.65 -37.31 -15.38
N VAL A 302 -2.96 -37.05 -15.43
CA VAL A 302 -3.93 -37.92 -14.74
C VAL A 302 -3.92 -39.33 -15.37
N LEU A 303 -3.77 -40.34 -14.52
CA LEU A 303 -3.91 -41.75 -14.89
C LEU A 303 -5.35 -42.22 -14.60
N ASP A 304 -6.15 -42.40 -15.65
CA ASP A 304 -7.52 -42.89 -15.54
C ASP A 304 -7.58 -44.39 -15.15
N ASP A 305 -8.58 -44.77 -14.35
CA ASP A 305 -8.81 -46.18 -13.99
C ASP A 305 -9.34 -46.97 -15.20
N MET A 306 -8.55 -47.93 -15.68
CA MET A 306 -8.90 -48.74 -16.84
C MET A 306 -8.62 -50.23 -16.61
N VAL A 307 -9.46 -51.07 -17.22
CA VAL A 307 -9.29 -52.53 -17.27
C VAL A 307 -8.82 -52.94 -18.66
N ARG A 308 -7.78 -53.77 -18.72
CA ARG A 308 -7.38 -54.43 -19.97
C ARG A 308 -8.28 -55.61 -20.28
N VAL A 309 -8.85 -55.64 -21.48
CA VAL A 309 -9.74 -56.70 -21.96
C VAL A 309 -9.11 -57.42 -23.15
N THR A 310 -8.92 -58.73 -23.01
CA THR A 310 -8.45 -59.60 -24.09
C THR A 310 -9.49 -60.66 -24.41
N ARG A 311 -10.23 -60.50 -25.52
CA ARG A 311 -11.31 -61.43 -25.90
C ARG A 311 -11.62 -61.38 -27.39
N GLY A 312 -11.82 -62.56 -27.99
CA GLY A 312 -12.25 -62.65 -29.39
C GLY A 312 -11.28 -62.04 -30.40
N GLY A 313 -9.99 -61.93 -30.05
CA GLY A 313 -8.97 -61.25 -30.85
C GLY A 313 -8.85 -59.74 -30.59
N LEU A 314 -9.71 -59.18 -29.74
CA LEU A 314 -9.58 -57.80 -29.24
C LEU A 314 -8.61 -57.77 -28.06
N ASP A 315 -7.77 -56.73 -28.00
CA ASP A 315 -6.85 -56.40 -26.91
C ASP A 315 -6.83 -54.88 -26.78
N PHE A 316 -7.48 -54.37 -25.73
CA PHE A 316 -7.70 -52.94 -25.52
C PHE A 316 -7.89 -52.67 -24.02
N TRP A 317 -7.88 -51.40 -23.65
CA TRP A 317 -8.23 -50.92 -22.32
C TRP A 317 -9.57 -50.20 -22.38
N ILE A 318 -10.35 -50.32 -21.32
CA ILE A 318 -11.65 -49.66 -21.17
C ILE A 318 -11.73 -49.02 -19.80
N TYR A 319 -12.34 -47.84 -19.71
CA TYR A 319 -12.63 -47.20 -18.42
C TYR A 319 -13.35 -48.19 -17.50
N THR A 320 -12.87 -48.28 -16.26
CA THR A 320 -13.46 -49.13 -15.23
C THR A 320 -14.90 -48.70 -14.95
N TYR A 321 -15.12 -47.39 -14.85
CA TYR A 321 -16.43 -46.77 -14.62
C TYR A 321 -16.96 -46.08 -15.88
N GLU A 322 -18.26 -45.76 -15.91
CA GLU A 322 -18.81 -44.81 -16.89
C GLU A 322 -18.03 -43.48 -16.81
N ALA A 323 -17.87 -42.79 -17.94
CA ALA A 323 -17.11 -41.54 -17.96
C ALA A 323 -17.78 -40.49 -17.07
N SER A 324 -17.02 -39.83 -16.20
CA SER A 324 -17.46 -38.70 -15.38
C SER A 324 -16.81 -37.40 -15.85
N ARG A 325 -17.33 -36.27 -15.38
CA ARG A 325 -16.66 -34.98 -15.52
C ARG A 325 -15.61 -34.83 -14.41
N PRO A 326 -14.52 -34.09 -14.67
CA PRO A 326 -13.61 -33.69 -13.61
C PRO A 326 -14.33 -33.03 -12.42
N GLY A 327 -13.99 -33.49 -11.22
CA GLY A 327 -14.56 -33.00 -9.96
C GLY A 327 -16.05 -33.30 -9.76
N ALA A 328 -16.61 -34.28 -10.48
CA ALA A 328 -17.96 -34.77 -10.21
C ALA A 328 -18.03 -35.40 -8.79
N THR A 329 -19.23 -35.43 -8.21
CA THR A 329 -19.51 -36.04 -6.91
C THR A 329 -20.70 -37.01 -7.05
N ASP A 330 -21.09 -37.69 -5.96
CA ASP A 330 -22.23 -38.60 -5.93
C ASP A 330 -23.60 -37.91 -6.11
N VAL A 331 -23.63 -36.58 -6.00
CA VAL A 331 -24.86 -35.75 -6.12
C VAL A 331 -24.76 -34.65 -7.18
N ASP A 332 -23.56 -34.34 -7.68
CA ASP A 332 -23.32 -33.33 -8.71
C ASP A 332 -22.53 -33.94 -9.88
N PRO A 333 -23.10 -33.97 -11.11
CA PRO A 333 -22.39 -34.49 -12.28
C PRO A 333 -21.19 -33.63 -12.70
N GLY A 334 -21.01 -32.44 -12.11
CA GLY A 334 -19.95 -31.51 -12.45
C GLY A 334 -20.24 -30.69 -13.70
N VAL A 335 -19.39 -29.70 -13.98
CA VAL A 335 -19.53 -28.82 -15.15
C VAL A 335 -18.30 -28.79 -16.05
N ALA A 336 -17.19 -29.45 -15.66
CA ALA A 336 -15.98 -29.50 -16.48
C ALA A 336 -16.24 -30.33 -17.74
N SER A 337 -15.68 -29.88 -18.86
CA SER A 337 -15.75 -30.60 -20.13
C SER A 337 -14.41 -30.59 -20.87
N ASN A 338 -13.31 -30.30 -20.17
CA ASN A 338 -11.96 -30.29 -20.71
C ASN A 338 -11.47 -31.72 -21.03
N ARG A 339 -11.95 -32.74 -20.31
CA ARG A 339 -11.65 -34.16 -20.55
C ARG A 339 -12.71 -35.05 -19.88
N SER A 340 -12.75 -36.33 -20.24
CA SER A 340 -13.47 -37.37 -19.47
C SER A 340 -12.58 -38.01 -18.42
N CYS A 341 -13.20 -38.57 -17.37
CA CYS A 341 -12.49 -39.27 -16.31
C CYS A 341 -13.13 -40.61 -15.97
N SER A 342 -12.35 -41.56 -15.43
CA SER A 342 -12.88 -42.79 -14.85
C SER A 342 -12.72 -42.78 -13.34
N GLN A 343 -13.81 -42.53 -12.62
CA GLN A 343 -13.80 -42.39 -11.17
C GLN A 343 -14.93 -43.18 -10.50
N PRO A 344 -14.69 -43.82 -9.35
CA PRO A 344 -15.74 -44.40 -8.52
C PRO A 344 -16.51 -43.33 -7.76
N GLY A 345 -17.77 -43.61 -7.43
CA GLY A 345 -18.52 -42.83 -6.44
C GLY A 345 -18.98 -41.46 -6.93
N VAL A 346 -19.01 -41.23 -8.25
CA VAL A 346 -19.43 -39.95 -8.84
C VAL A 346 -20.56 -40.16 -9.86
N LEU A 347 -21.36 -39.14 -10.15
CA LEU A 347 -22.39 -39.25 -11.18
C LEU A 347 -21.75 -39.34 -12.58
N PRO A 348 -22.23 -40.25 -13.45
CA PRO A 348 -21.72 -40.37 -14.80
C PRO A 348 -22.11 -39.17 -15.66
N TRP A 349 -21.25 -38.84 -16.62
CA TRP A 349 -21.47 -37.77 -17.58
C TRP A 349 -22.49 -38.21 -18.64
N THR A 350 -23.74 -37.78 -18.44
CA THR A 350 -24.84 -37.97 -19.39
C THR A 350 -25.28 -36.65 -20.03
N THR A 351 -26.37 -36.68 -20.81
CA THR A 351 -26.92 -35.50 -21.52
C THR A 351 -25.88 -34.90 -22.47
N VAL A 352 -25.19 -35.78 -23.20
CA VAL A 352 -24.08 -35.43 -24.09
C VAL A 352 -24.30 -36.08 -25.45
N GLY A 353 -24.14 -35.30 -26.53
CA GLY A 353 -24.19 -35.81 -27.90
C GLY A 353 -22.91 -36.55 -28.27
N PHE A 354 -22.94 -37.29 -29.38
CA PHE A 354 -21.84 -38.18 -29.79
C PHE A 354 -20.50 -37.44 -29.92
N ALA A 355 -20.48 -36.34 -30.68
CA ALA A 355 -19.25 -35.58 -30.93
C ALA A 355 -18.62 -35.01 -29.64
N ALA A 356 -19.44 -34.64 -28.65
CA ALA A 356 -18.95 -34.14 -27.37
C ALA A 356 -18.40 -35.28 -26.49
N ALA A 357 -19.02 -36.46 -26.53
CA ALA A 357 -18.51 -37.65 -25.85
C ALA A 357 -17.18 -38.12 -26.45
N GLU A 358 -17.09 -38.12 -27.79
CA GLU A 358 -15.86 -38.43 -28.52
C GLU A 358 -14.74 -37.45 -28.18
N ALA A 359 -15.02 -36.14 -28.23
CA ALA A 359 -14.06 -35.11 -27.88
C ALA A 359 -13.58 -35.23 -26.42
N ALA A 360 -14.47 -35.58 -25.49
CA ALA A 360 -14.11 -35.78 -24.08
C ALA A 360 -13.13 -36.95 -23.89
N CYS A 361 -13.36 -38.09 -24.56
CA CYS A 361 -12.41 -39.21 -24.56
C CYS A 361 -11.08 -38.83 -25.21
N ALA A 362 -11.12 -38.17 -26.37
CA ALA A 362 -9.92 -37.72 -27.08
C ALA A 362 -9.06 -36.78 -26.23
N ALA A 363 -9.72 -35.89 -25.48
CA ALA A 363 -9.04 -34.99 -24.57
C ALA A 363 -8.46 -35.67 -23.33
N ALA A 364 -8.82 -36.92 -23.02
CA ALA A 364 -8.13 -37.73 -22.02
C ALA A 364 -7.05 -38.66 -22.64
N GLY A 365 -6.77 -38.52 -23.94
CA GLY A 365 -5.84 -39.39 -24.66
C GLY A 365 -6.44 -40.73 -25.12
N HIS A 366 -7.76 -40.87 -25.05
CA HIS A 366 -8.50 -42.10 -25.34
C HIS A 366 -9.44 -41.91 -26.54
N ARG A 367 -10.31 -42.90 -26.80
CA ARG A 367 -11.38 -42.83 -27.81
C ARG A 367 -12.68 -43.40 -27.27
N LEU A 368 -13.80 -43.21 -27.96
CA LEU A 368 -14.99 -43.99 -27.66
C LEU A 368 -14.73 -45.48 -27.93
N CYS A 369 -15.33 -46.34 -27.11
CA CYS A 369 -15.32 -47.77 -27.34
C CYS A 369 -16.14 -48.14 -28.57
N THR A 370 -15.70 -49.13 -29.33
CA THR A 370 -16.58 -49.80 -30.29
C THR A 370 -17.59 -50.68 -29.55
N ALA A 371 -18.72 -50.98 -30.17
CA ALA A 371 -19.76 -51.85 -29.66
C ALA A 371 -19.26 -53.28 -29.46
N ALA A 372 -18.30 -53.73 -30.27
CA ALA A 372 -17.66 -55.03 -30.13
C ALA A 372 -16.74 -55.09 -28.89
N GLU A 373 -15.95 -54.03 -28.66
CA GLU A 373 -15.12 -53.87 -27.46
C GLU A 373 -15.99 -53.79 -26.20
N TRP A 374 -17.01 -52.95 -26.23
CA TRP A 374 -17.98 -52.81 -25.14
C TRP A 374 -18.62 -54.16 -24.77
N GLN A 375 -19.11 -54.89 -25.78
CA GLN A 375 -19.71 -56.20 -25.56
C GLN A 375 -18.68 -57.20 -25.02
N ALA A 376 -17.44 -57.17 -25.53
CA ALA A 376 -16.38 -58.03 -25.04
C ALA A 376 -16.02 -57.78 -23.57
N ALA A 377 -16.01 -56.51 -23.14
CA ALA A 377 -15.80 -56.12 -21.75
C ALA A 377 -16.96 -56.60 -20.85
N CYS A 378 -18.21 -56.51 -21.34
CA CYS A 378 -19.41 -56.94 -20.61
C CYS A 378 -19.48 -58.45 -20.44
N GLU A 379 -19.32 -59.20 -21.53
CA GLU A 379 -19.46 -60.67 -21.51
C GLU A 379 -18.30 -61.38 -20.79
N GLY A 380 -17.14 -60.72 -20.69
CA GLY A 380 -15.92 -61.30 -20.13
C GLY A 380 -15.47 -62.60 -20.81
N ALA A 381 -14.48 -63.27 -20.23
CA ALA A 381 -13.93 -64.51 -20.81
C ALA A 381 -14.99 -65.63 -20.95
N SER A 382 -16.01 -65.64 -20.09
CA SER A 382 -17.04 -66.68 -20.03
C SER A 382 -18.21 -66.46 -20.98
N GLY A 383 -18.31 -65.30 -21.64
CA GLY A 383 -19.42 -65.06 -22.59
C GLY A 383 -20.77 -64.86 -21.90
N THR A 384 -20.81 -64.19 -20.76
CA THR A 384 -22.01 -64.05 -19.93
C THR A 384 -23.09 -63.16 -20.58
N THR A 385 -24.35 -63.34 -20.18
CA THR A 385 -25.49 -62.55 -20.70
C THR A 385 -25.58 -61.16 -20.05
N TYR A 386 -25.19 -61.07 -18.79
CA TYR A 386 -25.02 -59.85 -17.99
C TYR A 386 -23.57 -59.81 -17.50
N PRO A 387 -23.04 -58.65 -17.09
CA PRO A 387 -21.65 -58.54 -16.64
C PRO A 387 -21.33 -59.51 -15.49
N TYR A 388 -22.30 -59.76 -14.61
CA TYR A 388 -22.17 -60.64 -13.45
C TYR A 388 -22.54 -62.11 -13.69
N GLY A 389 -23.12 -62.48 -14.84
CA GLY A 389 -23.58 -63.86 -15.04
C GLY A 389 -24.57 -64.08 -16.19
N THR A 390 -25.08 -65.31 -16.31
CA THR A 390 -26.06 -65.68 -17.36
C THR A 390 -27.50 -65.39 -16.94
N ASP A 391 -27.80 -65.55 -15.66
CA ASP A 391 -29.14 -65.37 -15.12
C ASP A 391 -29.34 -63.92 -14.67
N TYR A 392 -30.53 -63.37 -14.92
CA TYR A 392 -30.85 -62.00 -14.55
C TYR A 392 -31.12 -61.86 -13.05
N GLU A 393 -30.44 -60.90 -12.43
CA GLU A 393 -30.62 -60.53 -11.03
C GLU A 393 -31.05 -59.07 -10.92
N ALA A 394 -32.30 -58.86 -10.48
CA ALA A 394 -32.97 -57.56 -10.53
C ALA A 394 -32.27 -56.43 -9.75
N LEU A 395 -31.50 -56.78 -8.70
CA LEU A 395 -30.83 -55.83 -7.83
C LEU A 395 -29.31 -55.75 -8.04
N SER A 396 -28.77 -56.47 -9.02
CA SER A 396 -27.33 -56.52 -9.23
C SER A 396 -26.80 -55.31 -10.00
N CYS A 397 -27.63 -54.69 -10.85
CA CYS A 397 -27.28 -53.55 -11.69
C CYS A 397 -28.37 -52.48 -11.72
N ASN A 398 -28.03 -51.22 -12.03
CA ASN A 398 -28.98 -50.10 -11.97
C ASN A 398 -29.98 -50.14 -13.14
N GLY A 399 -31.00 -51.01 -13.08
CA GLY A 399 -32.04 -51.15 -14.09
C GLY A 399 -33.42 -50.78 -13.59
N ALA A 400 -34.45 -50.94 -14.44
CA ALA A 400 -35.84 -50.61 -14.10
C ALA A 400 -36.36 -51.29 -12.81
N ASP A 401 -35.78 -52.40 -12.39
CA ASP A 401 -36.25 -53.19 -11.25
C ASP A 401 -35.62 -52.77 -9.90
N GLN A 402 -34.68 -51.83 -9.87
CA GLN A 402 -33.97 -51.39 -8.65
C GLN A 402 -34.81 -50.55 -7.68
N GLY A 403 -35.98 -50.10 -8.13
CA GLY A 403 -36.86 -49.28 -7.31
C GLY A 403 -38.14 -48.90 -8.03
N PRO A 404 -39.06 -48.21 -7.32
CA PRO A 404 -40.27 -47.69 -7.93
C PRO A 404 -39.92 -46.69 -9.04
N ALA A 405 -40.74 -46.64 -10.09
CA ALA A 405 -40.48 -45.81 -11.27
C ALA A 405 -40.23 -44.33 -10.94
N ALA A 406 -40.84 -43.81 -9.86
CA ALA A 406 -40.70 -42.42 -9.42
C ALA A 406 -39.33 -42.08 -8.81
N SER A 407 -38.52 -43.06 -8.42
CA SER A 407 -37.19 -42.86 -7.83
C SER A 407 -36.06 -43.38 -8.72
N ARG A 408 -36.34 -43.71 -9.98
CA ARG A 408 -35.32 -44.17 -10.92
C ARG A 408 -34.49 -42.99 -11.39
N GLY A 409 -33.17 -43.17 -11.40
CA GLY A 409 -32.21 -42.17 -11.83
C GLY A 409 -30.81 -42.74 -11.87
N LEU A 410 -29.86 -41.89 -12.25
CA LEU A 410 -28.45 -42.22 -12.17
C LEU A 410 -28.06 -42.46 -10.71
N MET A 411 -27.20 -43.44 -10.52
CA MET A 411 -26.47 -43.67 -9.28
C MET A 411 -25.01 -43.31 -9.53
N ALA A 412 -24.30 -43.05 -8.43
CA ALA A 412 -22.86 -42.91 -8.48
C ALA A 412 -22.23 -44.18 -9.11
N THR A 413 -21.22 -43.98 -9.95
CA THR A 413 -20.45 -45.04 -10.59
C THR A 413 -19.94 -46.05 -9.56
N GLY A 414 -20.09 -47.34 -9.84
CA GLY A 414 -19.71 -48.43 -8.95
C GLY A 414 -20.53 -48.55 -7.67
N ALA A 415 -21.63 -47.80 -7.50
CA ALA A 415 -22.47 -47.88 -6.29
C ALA A 415 -23.04 -49.29 -6.05
N LEU A 416 -23.27 -50.05 -7.13
CA LEU A 416 -23.74 -51.43 -7.07
C LEU A 416 -22.56 -52.36 -7.34
N ALA A 417 -21.87 -52.79 -6.29
CA ALA A 417 -20.67 -53.62 -6.39
C ALA A 417 -20.86 -54.96 -7.13
N MET A 418 -22.10 -55.45 -7.27
CA MET A 418 -22.42 -56.65 -8.05
C MET A 418 -22.57 -56.37 -9.55
N CYS A 419 -22.63 -55.11 -9.98
CA CYS A 419 -22.72 -54.72 -11.39
C CYS A 419 -21.35 -54.70 -12.08
N ALA A 420 -20.53 -55.71 -11.81
CA ALA A 420 -19.17 -55.80 -12.30
C ALA A 420 -19.05 -56.94 -13.32
N SER A 421 -18.29 -56.72 -14.38
CA SER A 421 -17.83 -57.81 -15.24
C SER A 421 -16.77 -58.65 -14.52
N ALA A 422 -16.49 -59.85 -15.01
CA ALA A 422 -15.40 -60.68 -14.48
C ALA A 422 -14.01 -60.00 -14.56
N GLY A 423 -13.85 -59.00 -15.44
CA GLY A 423 -12.64 -58.19 -15.55
C GLY A 423 -12.60 -56.99 -14.59
N GLY A 424 -13.68 -56.72 -13.86
CA GLY A 424 -13.79 -55.61 -12.93
C GLY A 424 -14.41 -54.33 -13.50
N VAL A 425 -14.87 -54.36 -14.77
CA VAL A 425 -15.53 -53.20 -15.39
C VAL A 425 -16.94 -53.05 -14.79
N GLN A 426 -17.24 -51.86 -14.30
CA GLN A 426 -18.47 -51.55 -13.57
C GLN A 426 -19.54 -50.96 -14.50
N ASP A 427 -20.80 -51.16 -14.10
CA ASP A 427 -21.99 -50.50 -14.64
C ASP A 427 -22.24 -50.74 -16.14
N LEU A 428 -21.70 -51.83 -16.71
CA LEU A 428 -21.96 -52.22 -18.10
C LEU A 428 -23.42 -52.66 -18.34
N SER A 429 -24.24 -52.78 -17.31
CA SER A 429 -25.67 -52.99 -17.45
C SER A 429 -26.41 -51.94 -16.64
N GLY A 430 -27.22 -51.12 -17.31
CA GLY A 430 -28.02 -50.12 -16.62
C GLY A 430 -27.23 -48.85 -16.32
N ASN A 431 -27.64 -48.15 -15.28
CA ASN A 431 -27.21 -46.79 -14.93
C ASN A 431 -27.38 -45.82 -16.11
N ALA A 432 -26.35 -45.57 -16.92
CA ALA A 432 -26.47 -44.88 -18.20
C ALA A 432 -26.27 -45.83 -19.39
N LYS A 433 -27.06 -45.60 -20.44
CA LYS A 433 -26.74 -46.11 -21.77
C LYS A 433 -25.44 -45.47 -22.25
N GLU A 434 -24.70 -46.17 -23.09
CA GLU A 434 -23.38 -45.70 -23.50
C GLU A 434 -23.23 -45.59 -25.02
N TRP A 435 -22.76 -44.43 -25.47
CA TRP A 435 -22.33 -44.22 -26.85
C TRP A 435 -21.20 -45.19 -27.25
N THR A 436 -21.25 -45.65 -28.50
CA THR A 436 -20.18 -46.45 -29.11
C THR A 436 -19.86 -45.94 -30.51
N ASP A 437 -18.61 -46.08 -30.93
CA ASP A 437 -18.11 -45.62 -32.24
C ASP A 437 -18.48 -46.56 -33.40
N ASP A 438 -19.78 -46.87 -33.49
CA ASP A 438 -20.33 -47.79 -34.48
C ASP A 438 -21.47 -47.13 -35.27
N PRO A 439 -21.14 -46.35 -36.33
CA PRO A 439 -22.15 -45.75 -37.20
C PRO A 439 -22.92 -46.83 -37.97
N ARG A 440 -24.25 -46.69 -38.06
CA ARG A 440 -25.13 -47.67 -38.74
C ARG A 440 -25.84 -47.15 -39.97
N ASP A 441 -26.35 -45.91 -39.92
CA ASP A 441 -27.17 -45.34 -40.99
C ASP A 441 -27.24 -43.81 -40.85
N ILE A 442 -27.70 -43.11 -41.90
CA ILE A 442 -27.94 -41.67 -41.87
C ILE A 442 -29.43 -41.41 -42.12
N VAL A 443 -30.10 -40.77 -41.17
CA VAL A 443 -31.54 -40.46 -41.27
C VAL A 443 -31.75 -38.97 -41.06
N GLY A 444 -32.38 -38.31 -42.03
CA GLY A 444 -32.65 -36.87 -41.95
C GLY A 444 -31.40 -35.99 -41.96
N GLY A 445 -30.25 -36.55 -42.38
CA GLY A 445 -28.96 -35.86 -42.37
C GLY A 445 -28.10 -36.12 -41.13
N SER A 446 -28.66 -36.75 -40.08
CA SER A 446 -27.92 -37.10 -38.86
C SER A 446 -27.43 -38.54 -38.92
N GLN A 447 -26.18 -38.77 -38.50
CA GLN A 447 -25.59 -40.10 -38.33
C GLN A 447 -26.24 -40.81 -37.13
N ILE A 448 -26.58 -42.09 -37.29
CA ILE A 448 -27.08 -42.96 -36.23
C ILE A 448 -25.93 -43.85 -35.73
N TYR A 449 -25.74 -43.88 -34.42
CA TYR A 449 -24.76 -44.73 -33.74
C TYR A 449 -25.44 -45.81 -32.90
N VAL A 450 -24.70 -46.90 -32.66
CA VAL A 450 -25.07 -47.91 -31.67
C VAL A 450 -24.91 -47.35 -30.27
N VAL A 451 -25.84 -47.75 -29.40
CA VAL A 451 -25.81 -47.47 -27.97
C VAL A 451 -25.93 -48.78 -27.21
N ARG A 452 -25.16 -48.96 -26.13
CA ARG A 452 -25.09 -50.22 -25.36
C ARG A 452 -25.51 -50.05 -23.89
N GLY A 453 -25.54 -51.17 -23.15
CA GLY A 453 -25.74 -51.24 -21.69
C GLY A 453 -27.17 -51.14 -21.17
N GLY A 454 -28.03 -50.37 -21.83
CA GLY A 454 -29.29 -49.96 -21.19
C GLY A 454 -29.03 -48.93 -20.08
N SER A 455 -30.07 -48.57 -19.33
CA SER A 455 -30.04 -47.49 -18.34
C SER A 455 -30.91 -47.84 -17.13
N TYR A 456 -30.94 -46.98 -16.12
CA TYR A 456 -31.79 -47.09 -14.93
C TYR A 456 -33.29 -47.29 -15.19
N ASP A 457 -33.76 -46.99 -16.40
CA ASP A 457 -35.15 -47.18 -16.84
C ASP A 457 -35.34 -48.33 -17.83
N SER A 458 -34.26 -49.05 -18.19
CA SER A 458 -34.31 -50.16 -19.13
C SER A 458 -34.77 -51.47 -18.44
N PRO A 459 -35.67 -52.25 -19.07
CA PRO A 459 -36.07 -53.56 -18.55
C PRO A 459 -34.96 -54.59 -18.77
N ARG A 460 -35.05 -55.77 -18.12
CA ARG A 460 -34.02 -56.85 -18.19
C ARG A 460 -33.44 -57.13 -19.58
N LEU A 461 -34.28 -57.18 -20.63
CA LEU A 461 -33.82 -57.48 -21.99
C LEU A 461 -32.97 -56.36 -22.59
N GLY A 462 -33.17 -55.13 -22.13
CA GLY A 462 -32.35 -53.97 -22.49
C GLY A 462 -30.99 -53.93 -21.80
N LEU A 463 -30.78 -54.75 -20.77
CA LEU A 463 -29.58 -54.76 -19.93
C LEU A 463 -28.57 -55.86 -20.30
N THR A 464 -28.87 -56.71 -21.29
CA THR A 464 -27.95 -57.79 -21.68
C THR A 464 -26.75 -57.25 -22.45
N CYS A 465 -25.59 -57.90 -22.29
CA CYS A 465 -24.37 -57.55 -23.01
C CYS A 465 -24.53 -57.62 -24.54
N GLN A 466 -25.39 -58.52 -25.02
CA GLN A 466 -25.62 -58.80 -26.44
C GLN A 466 -26.60 -57.82 -27.11
N THR A 467 -27.30 -56.99 -26.33
CA THR A 467 -28.33 -56.12 -26.88
C THR A 467 -27.73 -55.05 -27.79
N ASP A 468 -28.06 -55.11 -29.08
CA ASP A 468 -27.58 -54.19 -30.15
C ASP A 468 -28.74 -53.43 -30.84
N LEU A 469 -29.90 -53.37 -30.17
CA LEU A 469 -31.12 -52.73 -30.71
C LEU A 469 -31.24 -51.24 -30.34
N SER A 470 -30.48 -50.77 -29.35
CA SER A 470 -30.50 -49.36 -28.95
C SER A 470 -29.64 -48.54 -29.91
N ARG A 471 -30.22 -47.46 -30.43
CA ARG A 471 -29.59 -46.55 -31.39
C ARG A 471 -30.04 -45.14 -31.11
N ALA A 472 -29.19 -44.17 -31.39
CA ALA A 472 -29.50 -42.76 -31.26
C ALA A 472 -28.82 -41.96 -32.38
N THR A 473 -29.44 -40.87 -32.80
CA THR A 473 -28.83 -39.90 -33.73
C THR A 473 -27.76 -39.12 -33.00
N GLU A 474 -26.69 -38.71 -33.68
CA GLU A 474 -25.51 -38.05 -33.10
C GLU A 474 -25.79 -36.85 -32.19
N ASP A 475 -26.88 -36.11 -32.45
CA ASP A 475 -27.32 -34.95 -31.65
C ASP A 475 -28.14 -35.31 -30.40
N THR A 476 -28.38 -36.60 -30.15
CA THR A 476 -29.22 -37.04 -29.03
C THR A 476 -28.53 -36.76 -27.70
N ALA A 477 -29.16 -35.99 -26.82
CA ALA A 477 -28.72 -35.80 -25.45
C ALA A 477 -29.85 -36.20 -24.49
N LEU A 478 -29.65 -37.26 -23.72
CA LEU A 478 -30.63 -37.78 -22.77
C LEU A 478 -30.02 -37.89 -21.36
N PRO A 479 -30.80 -37.68 -20.29
CA PRO A 479 -30.34 -37.90 -18.92
C PRO A 479 -29.83 -39.33 -18.65
N SER A 480 -30.31 -40.29 -19.43
CA SER A 480 -29.96 -41.71 -19.35
C SER A 480 -28.93 -42.16 -20.40
N LEU A 481 -28.30 -41.23 -21.13
CA LEU A 481 -27.31 -41.53 -22.16
C LEU A 481 -25.99 -40.80 -21.87
N GLY A 482 -24.96 -41.58 -21.57
CA GLY A 482 -23.58 -41.16 -21.39
C GLY A 482 -22.65 -41.98 -22.30
N PHE A 483 -21.45 -42.29 -21.81
CA PHE A 483 -20.41 -42.95 -22.58
C PHE A 483 -19.32 -43.52 -21.68
N ARG A 484 -18.42 -44.30 -22.27
CA ARG A 484 -17.14 -44.67 -21.67
C ARG A 484 -16.04 -44.68 -22.72
N CYS A 485 -14.80 -44.53 -22.27
CA CYS A 485 -13.65 -44.44 -23.16
C CYS A 485 -12.85 -45.74 -23.19
N CYS A 486 -12.22 -46.01 -24.34
CA CYS A 486 -11.32 -47.12 -24.59
C CYS A 486 -9.96 -46.60 -25.13
N SER A 487 -8.91 -47.41 -24.98
CA SER A 487 -7.55 -47.08 -25.41
C SER A 487 -6.80 -48.33 -25.88
N ASP A 488 -5.93 -48.15 -26.87
CA ASP A 488 -5.07 -49.23 -27.38
C ASP A 488 -3.74 -49.34 -26.62
N SER A 489 -3.30 -48.25 -25.97
CA SER A 489 -1.99 -48.14 -25.30
C SER A 489 -2.03 -48.31 -23.78
N GLY A 490 -3.22 -48.22 -23.18
CA GLY A 490 -3.41 -48.26 -21.72
C GLY A 490 -3.32 -46.89 -21.05
N PRO A 491 -3.57 -46.84 -19.73
CA PRO A 491 -3.61 -45.60 -18.94
C PRO A 491 -2.25 -44.92 -18.80
#